data_AF-A0A7C3VGW5-F1
#
_entry.id   AF-A0A7C3VGW5-F1
#
_cell.length_a   1.000
_cell.length_b   1.000
_cell.length_c   1.000
_cell.angle_alpha   90.00
_cell.angle_beta   90.00
_cell.angle_gamma   90.00
#
_symmetry.space_group_name_H-M   'P 1'
#
loop_
_entity.id
_entity.type
_entity.pdbx_description
1 polymer ?
#
loop_
_entity_poly.entity_id
_entity_poly.type
_entity_poly.pdbx_seq_one_letter_code
_entity_poly.pdbx_strand_id
1 'polypeptide(L)'
;KIIIWIRDLIIRNGGDAALILQATVNGVIVPPVGVDDWAYEDLGRIKEVLKPDQNDLIIISFAQTQHDAEKALFTTLMNILNMRIKENYFSNNFIE
;
A
#
# COMPACT_ATOMS: atom_id res chain seq x y z
N LYS A 1 6.47 9.76 -4.46
CA LYS A 1 5.49 9.82 -5.57
C LYS A 1 4.53 8.63 -5.54
N ILE A 2 5.01 7.38 -5.58
CA ILE A 2 4.15 6.17 -5.55
C ILE A 2 3.32 6.02 -4.27
N ILE A 3 3.88 6.32 -3.10
CA ILE A 3 3.19 6.23 -1.80
C ILE A 3 1.92 7.09 -1.76
N ILE A 4 2.05 8.37 -2.13
CA ILE A 4 0.92 9.30 -2.20
C ILE A 4 -0.12 8.82 -3.21
N TRP A 5 0.33 8.31 -4.35
CA TRP A 5 -0.56 7.80 -5.38
C TRP A 5 -1.38 6.58 -4.91
N ILE A 6 -0.75 5.61 -4.23
CA ILE A 6 -1.44 4.45 -3.66
C ILE A 6 -2.45 4.89 -2.61
N ARG A 7 -2.07 5.80 -1.70
CA ARG A 7 -2.97 6.37 -0.70
C ARG A 7 -4.21 6.98 -1.34
N ASP A 8 -4.01 7.87 -2.32
CA ASP A 8 -5.12 8.55 -2.98
C ASP A 8 -5.99 7.56 -3.79
N LEU A 9 -5.41 6.46 -4.27
CA LEU A 9 -6.16 5.40 -4.93
C LEU A 9 -7.05 4.63 -3.95
N ILE A 10 -6.55 4.31 -2.75
CA ILE A 10 -7.36 3.68 -1.69
C ILE A 10 -8.52 4.57 -1.30
N ILE A 11 -8.27 5.87 -1.11
CA ILE A 11 -9.32 6.84 -0.77
C ILE A 11 -10.39 6.89 -1.87
N ARG A 12 -9.97 6.95 -3.14
CA ARG A 12 -10.90 6.90 -4.29
C ARG A 12 -11.70 5.60 -4.38
N ASN A 13 -11.15 4.51 -3.87
CA ASN A 13 -11.79 3.19 -3.85
C ASN A 13 -12.67 2.97 -2.61
N GLY A 14 -12.92 4.01 -1.80
CA GLY A 14 -13.83 3.98 -0.67
C GLY A 14 -13.17 3.79 0.69
N GLY A 15 -11.84 3.88 0.79
CA GLY A 15 -11.17 4.01 2.08
C GLY A 15 -11.28 5.43 2.63
N ASP A 16 -11.34 5.58 3.95
CA ASP A 16 -11.32 6.89 4.62
C ASP A 16 -9.89 7.45 4.69
N ALA A 17 -8.91 6.57 4.86
CA ALA A 17 -7.50 6.91 4.86
C ALA A 17 -6.65 5.69 4.48
N ALA A 18 -5.36 5.92 4.24
CA ALA A 18 -4.40 4.84 4.07
C ALA A 18 -3.04 5.20 4.64
N LEU A 19 -2.38 4.21 5.22
CA LEU A 19 -1.01 4.26 5.67
C LEU A 19 -0.19 3.30 4.81
N ILE A 20 0.82 3.84 4.13
CA ILE A 20 1.70 3.06 3.25
C ILE A 20 3.07 3.08 3.88
N LEU A 21 3.60 1.91 4.19
CA LEU A 21 4.90 1.74 4.84
C LEU A 21 5.85 1.06 3.88
N GLN A 22 7.14 1.34 4.05
CA GLN A 22 8.18 0.64 3.31
C GLN A 22 9.07 -0.12 4.27
N ALA A 23 9.20 -1.43 4.04
CA ALA A 23 10.14 -2.26 4.74
C ALA A 23 11.57 -1.92 4.30
N THR A 24 12.47 -1.79 5.28
CA THR A 24 13.89 -1.57 5.08
C THR A 24 14.70 -2.66 5.76
N VAL A 25 16.00 -2.70 5.47
CA VAL A 25 16.97 -3.61 6.13
C VAL A 25 16.94 -3.51 7.65
N ASN A 26 16.55 -2.37 8.20
CA ASN A 26 16.48 -2.12 9.64
C ASN A 26 15.04 -2.20 10.19
N GLY A 27 14.10 -2.73 9.40
CA GLY A 27 12.68 -2.84 9.75
C GLY A 27 11.78 -1.89 8.95
N VAL A 28 10.49 -1.87 9.29
CA VAL A 28 9.48 -1.05 8.62
C VAL A 28 9.61 0.41 9.02
N ILE A 29 9.75 1.29 8.04
CA ILE A 29 9.74 2.75 8.21
C ILE A 29 8.35 3.27 7.89
N VAL A 30 7.87 4.21 8.70
CA VAL A 30 6.65 5.00 8.49
C VAL A 30 6.96 6.25 7.68
N PRO A 31 6.45 6.40 6.45
CA PRO A 31 6.33 7.69 5.80
C PRO A 31 4.96 8.30 6.09
N PRO A 32 4.88 9.60 6.49
CA PRO A 32 5.88 10.63 6.24
C PRO A 32 6.80 10.92 7.44
N VAL A 33 7.96 11.51 7.14
CA VAL A 33 8.96 11.98 8.09
C VAL A 33 8.30 12.78 9.22
N GLY A 34 8.59 12.41 10.48
CA GLY A 34 8.12 13.14 11.66
C GLY A 34 7.04 12.45 12.49
N VAL A 35 6.73 11.18 12.20
CA VAL A 35 5.88 10.37 13.08
C VAL A 35 6.76 9.37 13.81
N ASP A 36 6.87 9.51 15.13
CA ASP A 36 7.61 8.57 15.97
C ASP A 36 6.96 7.19 15.93
N ASP A 37 7.78 6.13 15.94
CA ASP A 37 7.33 4.73 15.92
C ASP A 37 6.31 4.41 17.04
N TRP A 38 6.34 5.16 18.15
CA TRP A 38 5.38 5.07 19.26
C TRP A 38 3.96 5.48 18.91
N ALA A 39 3.76 6.29 17.88
CA ALA A 39 2.42 6.67 17.43
C ALA A 39 1.63 5.50 16.85
N TYR A 40 2.28 4.36 16.60
CA TYR A 40 1.66 3.17 16.05
C TYR A 40 2.21 1.91 16.75
N GLU A 41 1.78 1.67 17.99
CA GLU A 41 2.15 0.48 18.77
C GLU A 41 1.89 -0.84 18.00
N ASP A 42 0.83 -0.85 17.18
CA ASP A 42 0.47 -2.01 16.35
C ASP A 42 1.47 -2.29 15.21
N LEU A 43 2.36 -1.36 14.84
CA LEU A 43 3.41 -1.62 13.85
C LEU A 43 4.37 -2.71 14.29
N GLY A 44 4.68 -2.78 15.59
CA GLY A 44 5.52 -3.85 16.14
C GLY A 44 4.91 -5.22 15.83
N ARG A 45 3.61 -5.35 16.04
CA ARG A 45 2.85 -6.57 15.73
C ARG A 45 2.79 -6.87 14.24
N ILE A 46 2.65 -5.85 13.39
CA ILE A 46 2.66 -6.00 11.93
C ILE A 46 4.03 -6.55 11.45
N LYS A 47 5.14 -6.08 12.03
CA LYS A 47 6.50 -6.58 11.72
C LYS A 47 6.63 -8.08 12.04
N GLU A 48 6.14 -8.50 13.20
CA GLU A 48 6.22 -9.90 13.66
C GLU A 48 5.38 -10.85 12.81
N VAL A 49 4.18 -10.42 12.42
CA VAL A 49 3.23 -11.25 11.69
C VAL A 49 3.56 -11.31 10.20
N LEU A 50 3.82 -10.17 9.55
CA LEU A 50 4.01 -10.11 8.10
C LEU A 50 5.41 -10.51 7.65
N LYS A 51 6.44 -10.34 8.49
CA LYS A 51 7.86 -10.60 8.16
C LYS A 51 8.25 -10.08 6.76
N PRO A 52 8.06 -8.78 6.49
CA PRO A 52 8.28 -8.21 5.17
C PRO A 52 9.78 -8.20 4.80
N ASP A 53 10.07 -8.43 3.53
CA ASP A 53 11.42 -8.33 2.97
C ASP A 53 11.79 -6.88 2.68
N GLN A 54 13.09 -6.63 2.48
CA GLN A 54 13.56 -5.28 2.14
C GLN A 54 12.86 -4.76 0.87
N ASN A 55 12.35 -3.53 0.97
CA ASN A 55 11.60 -2.80 -0.06
C ASN A 55 10.16 -3.25 -0.28
N ASP A 56 9.64 -4.18 0.53
CA ASP A 56 8.21 -4.46 0.53
C ASP A 56 7.40 -3.23 0.91
N LEU A 57 6.25 -3.08 0.25
CA LEU A 57 5.27 -2.05 0.59
C LEU A 57 4.15 -2.69 1.40
N ILE A 58 3.95 -2.19 2.61
CA ILE A 58 2.83 -2.58 3.45
C ILE A 58 1.75 -1.52 3.30
N ILE A 59 0.55 -1.96 2.97
CA ILE A 59 -0.59 -1.10 2.70
C ILE A 59 -1.64 -1.35 3.77
N ILE A 60 -1.94 -0.33 4.56
CA ILE A 60 -2.96 -0.36 5.60
C ILE A 60 -4.09 0.57 5.16
N SER A 61 -5.28 0.00 4.99
CA SER A 61 -6.51 0.72 4.62
C SER A 61 -7.34 0.98 5.86
N PHE A 62 -7.85 2.19 6.02
CA PHE A 62 -8.77 2.56 7.08
C PHE A 62 -10.13 2.88 6.49
N ALA A 63 -11.19 2.42 7.14
CA ALA A 63 -12.57 2.78 6.84
C ALA A 63 -13.45 2.63 8.09
N GLN A 64 -14.69 3.11 8.03
CA GLN A 64 -15.67 2.96 9.12
C GLN A 64 -15.93 1.50 9.51
N THR A 65 -15.83 0.57 8.55
CA THR A 65 -15.97 -0.87 8.79
C THR A 65 -14.79 -1.64 8.23
N GLN A 66 -14.50 -2.81 8.82
CA GLN A 66 -13.49 -3.72 8.30
C GLN A 66 -13.80 -4.15 6.85
N HIS A 67 -15.08 -4.41 6.55
CA HIS A 67 -15.51 -4.80 5.21
C HIS A 67 -15.19 -3.73 4.16
N ASP A 68 -15.45 -2.45 4.49
CA ASP A 68 -15.16 -1.34 3.57
C ASP A 68 -13.66 -1.14 3.38
N ALA A 69 -12.87 -1.29 4.46
CA ALA A 69 -11.42 -1.22 4.40
C ALA A 69 -10.82 -2.32 3.50
N GLU A 70 -11.30 -3.56 3.66
CA GLU A 70 -10.90 -4.72 2.85
C GLU A 70 -11.29 -4.54 1.38
N LYS A 71 -12.52 -4.08 1.13
CA LYS A 71 -13.02 -3.81 -0.22
C LYS A 71 -12.18 -2.73 -0.91
N ALA A 72 -11.91 -1.61 -0.24
CA ALA A 72 -11.08 -0.53 -0.77
C ALA A 72 -9.66 -1.02 -1.08
N LEU A 73 -9.07 -1.82 -0.20
CA LEU A 73 -7.75 -2.42 -0.41
C LEU A 73 -7.75 -3.36 -1.62
N PHE A 74 -8.71 -4.28 -1.70
CA PHE A 74 -8.81 -5.23 -2.81
C PHE A 74 -9.02 -4.53 -4.16
N THR A 75 -9.93 -3.57 -4.24
CA THR A 75 -10.16 -2.78 -5.46
C THR A 75 -8.89 -2.02 -5.87
N THR A 76 -8.13 -1.50 -4.91
CA THR A 76 -6.85 -0.83 -5.17
C THR A 76 -5.83 -1.80 -5.78
N LEU A 77 -5.66 -2.99 -5.20
CA LEU A 77 -4.76 -4.01 -5.73
C LEU A 77 -5.15 -4.41 -7.16
N MET A 78 -6.44 -4.62 -7.41
CA MET A 78 -6.94 -4.94 -8.75
C MET A 78 -6.67 -3.82 -9.76
N ASN A 79 -6.83 -2.56 -9.37
CA ASN A 79 -6.51 -1.43 -10.23
C ASN A 79 -5.02 -1.38 -10.58
N ILE A 80 -4.13 -1.58 -9.60
CA ILE A 80 -2.68 -1.60 -9.81
C ILE A 80 -2.29 -2.75 -10.75
N LEU A 81 -2.84 -3.95 -10.54
CA LEU A 81 -2.58 -5.11 -11.39
C LEU A 81 -3.05 -4.85 -12.82
N ASN A 82 -4.26 -4.33 -13.00
CA ASN A 82 -4.81 -4.02 -14.31
C ASN A 82 -4.01 -2.94 -15.05
N MET A 83 -3.46 -1.95 -14.35
CA MET A 83 -2.58 -0.95 -14.95
C MET A 83 -1.28 -1.57 -15.48
N ARG A 84 -0.62 -2.40 -14.67
CA ARG A 84 0.61 -3.11 -15.09
C ARG A 84 0.36 -4.05 -16.27
N ILE A 85 -0.76 -4.76 -16.25
CA ILE A 85 -1.16 -5.63 -17.35
C ILE A 85 -1.32 -4.82 -18.63
N LYS A 86 -2.07 -3.70 -18.58
CA LYS A 86 -2.25 -2.82 -19.75
C LYS A 86 -0.91 -2.29 -20.27
N GLU A 87 -0.04 -1.78 -19.39
CA GLU A 87 1.29 -1.29 -19.78
C GLU A 87 2.11 -2.35 -20.51
N ASN A 88 2.11 -3.60 -20.01
CA ASN A 88 2.82 -4.70 -20.66
C ASN A 88 2.20 -5.11 -22.01
N TYR A 89 0.87 -5.11 -22.13
CA TYR A 89 0.20 -5.42 -23.40
C TYR A 89 0.46 -4.34 -24.47
N PHE A 90 0.43 -3.06 -24.11
CA PHE A 90 0.76 -1.99 -25.06
C PHE A 90 2.23 -2.04 -25.46
N SER A 91 3.15 -2.27 -24.52
CA SER A 91 4.59 -2.31 -24.80
C SER A 91 4.99 -3.41 -25.79
N ASN A 92 4.34 -4.57 -25.75
CA ASN A 92 4.62 -5.68 -26.66
C ASN A 92 4.02 -5.50 -28.06
N ASN A 93 3.00 -4.65 -28.23
CA ASN A 93 2.34 -4.41 -29.51
C ASN A 93 2.99 -3.29 -30.35
N PHE A 94 4.06 -2.66 -29.84
CA PHE A 94 4.87 -1.68 -30.60
C PHE A 94 6.23 -2.25 -31.05
N ILE A 95 6.45 -3.56 -30.86
CA ILE A 95 7.62 -4.29 -31.36
C ILE A 95 7.14 -5.29 -32.41
N GLU A 96 6.56 -4.80 -33.51
CA GLU A 96 6.39 -5.52 -34.78
C GLU A 96 6.73 -4.60 -35.94
#